data_AF-A0A516W8J0-F1
#
_entry.id   AF-A0A516W8J0-F1
#
_cell.length_a   1.000
_cell.length_b   1.000
_cell.length_c   1.000
_cell.angle_alpha   90.00
_cell.angle_beta   90.00
_cell.angle_gamma   90.00
#
_symmetry.space_group_name_H-M   'P 1'
#
loop_
_entity.id
_entity.type
_entity.pdbx_description
1 polymer ?
#
loop_
_entity_poly.entity_id
_entity_poly.type
_entity_poly.pdbx_seq_one_letter_code
_entity_poly.pdbx_strand_id
1 'polypeptide(L)'
;MQFSELSLDHRTALEQASRLLDDGQGHEADALLHVGVEQSIIVTGKGAALESFVLVGAGADALARRWRGGWPDAGRMEQAIADVEDSIMATPAKPAGGGILLYHGSCAAQMLAMTGLSTEDQQTAAIPREHIELWFGDLAAAIEGSVTARRGLPEDGQFAATLLVMRECMHHLDYGTLLTMS
;
A
#
# COMPACT_ATOMS: atom_id res chain seq x y z
N MET A 1 -13.74 -20.03 10.71
CA MET A 1 -13.26 -19.68 9.36
C MET A 1 -12.11 -20.61 9.04
N GLN A 2 -12.17 -21.39 7.96
CA GLN A 2 -11.21 -22.47 7.68
C GLN A 2 -10.05 -21.91 6.84
N PHE A 3 -8.93 -21.60 7.49
CA PHE A 3 -7.75 -20.90 6.92
C PHE A 3 -6.98 -21.67 5.81
N SER A 4 -7.47 -22.85 5.36
CA SER A 4 -6.76 -23.71 4.42
C SER A 4 -6.90 -23.31 2.94
N GLU A 5 -7.87 -22.45 2.60
CA GLU A 5 -8.10 -21.98 1.22
C GLU A 5 -7.59 -20.56 0.95
N LEU A 6 -7.09 -19.88 1.98
CA LEU A 6 -6.56 -18.53 1.86
C LEU A 6 -5.15 -18.55 1.25
N SER A 7 -4.87 -17.58 0.39
CA SER A 7 -3.52 -17.34 -0.13
C SER A 7 -2.54 -17.00 1.00
N LEU A 8 -1.24 -17.11 0.71
CA LEU A 8 -0.22 -16.71 1.68
C LEU A 8 -0.35 -15.23 2.06
N ASP A 9 -0.49 -14.34 1.07
CA ASP A 9 -0.72 -12.90 1.27
C ASP A 9 -1.89 -12.66 2.24
N HIS A 10 -3.00 -13.40 2.08
CA HIS A 10 -4.18 -13.25 2.91
C HIS A 10 -3.95 -13.69 4.35
N ARG A 11 -3.34 -14.85 4.56
CA ARG A 11 -3.01 -15.28 5.92
C ARG A 11 -2.06 -14.29 6.59
N THR A 12 -1.04 -13.81 5.88
CA THR A 12 -0.12 -12.81 6.40
C THR A 12 -0.84 -11.51 6.77
N ALA A 13 -1.74 -11.02 5.92
CA ALA A 13 -2.51 -9.81 6.20
C ALA A 13 -3.36 -9.94 7.48
N LEU A 14 -4.08 -11.05 7.64
CA LEU A 14 -4.91 -11.30 8.83
C LEU A 14 -4.07 -11.48 10.10
N GLU A 15 -2.95 -12.20 10.01
CA GLU A 15 -2.04 -12.39 11.15
C GLU A 15 -1.44 -11.07 11.63
N GLN A 16 -1.04 -10.19 10.70
CA GLN A 16 -0.50 -8.88 11.05
C GLN A 16 -1.59 -7.93 11.56
N ALA A 17 -2.77 -7.92 10.94
CA ALA A 17 -3.90 -7.12 11.40
C ALA A 17 -4.34 -7.50 12.82
N SER A 18 -4.42 -8.80 13.14
CA SER A 18 -4.76 -9.26 14.48
C SER A 18 -3.73 -8.86 15.54
N ARG A 19 -2.48 -8.58 15.17
CA ARG A 19 -1.49 -8.02 16.10
C ARG A 19 -1.62 -6.50 16.19
N LEU A 20 -1.68 -5.84 15.04
CA LEU A 20 -1.48 -4.40 14.94
C LEU A 20 -2.75 -3.57 15.15
N LEU A 21 -3.94 -4.12 14.86
CA LEU A 21 -5.23 -3.44 15.09
C LEU A 21 -5.81 -3.73 16.49
N ASP A 22 -5.32 -4.78 17.15
CA ASP A 22 -5.76 -5.18 18.50
C ASP A 22 -4.90 -4.57 19.61
N ASP A 23 -3.62 -4.34 19.34
CA ASP A 23 -2.70 -3.81 20.33
C ASP A 23 -3.06 -2.35 20.63
N GLY A 24 -3.49 -2.10 21.88
CA GLY A 24 -3.73 -0.77 22.47
C GLY A 24 -2.48 0.12 22.57
N GLN A 25 -1.50 -0.07 21.69
CA GLN A 25 -0.29 0.72 21.51
C GLN A 25 -0.58 1.91 20.57
N GLY A 26 -1.41 2.84 21.04
CA GLY A 26 -1.27 4.26 20.73
C GLY A 26 -1.66 4.81 19.35
N HIS A 27 -1.96 4.00 18.34
CA HIS A 27 -2.56 4.50 17.09
C HIS A 27 -3.90 3.81 16.87
N GLU A 28 -5.00 4.58 16.90
CA GLU A 28 -6.31 4.14 16.44
C GLU A 28 -6.27 3.98 14.91
N ALA A 29 -5.56 2.96 14.44
CA ALA A 29 -5.60 2.55 13.06
C ALA A 29 -7.00 2.03 12.72
N ASP A 30 -7.52 2.51 11.60
CA ASP A 30 -8.83 2.09 11.09
C ASP A 30 -8.69 0.82 10.22
N ALA A 31 -7.53 0.67 9.59
CA ALA A 31 -7.25 -0.42 8.68
C ALA A 31 -5.76 -0.76 8.59
N LEU A 32 -5.48 -1.96 8.11
CA LEU A 32 -4.17 -2.41 7.65
C LEU A 32 -4.21 -2.73 6.16
N LEU A 33 -3.31 -2.13 5.39
CA LEU A 33 -3.00 -2.51 4.02
C LEU A 33 -1.77 -3.42 4.02
N HIS A 34 -1.95 -4.64 3.52
CA HIS A 34 -0.87 -5.53 3.14
C HIS A 34 -0.76 -5.55 1.61
N VAL A 35 0.38 -5.09 1.09
CA VAL A 35 0.72 -5.27 -0.33
C VAL A 35 1.54 -6.55 -0.46
N GLY A 36 0.89 -7.61 -0.93
CA GLY A 36 1.49 -8.93 -1.09
C GLY A 36 2.10 -9.13 -2.48
N VAL A 37 2.49 -10.38 -2.76
CA VAL A 37 3.13 -10.76 -4.03
C VAL A 37 2.11 -10.76 -5.17
N GLU A 38 0.97 -11.43 -4.96
CA GLU A 38 -0.04 -11.62 -6.01
C GLU A 38 -1.25 -10.68 -5.86
N GLN A 39 -1.54 -10.28 -4.63
CA GLN A 39 -2.68 -9.41 -4.32
C GLN A 39 -2.36 -8.48 -3.17
N SER A 40 -3.17 -7.43 -3.06
CA SER A 40 -3.18 -6.57 -1.87
C SER A 40 -4.45 -6.80 -1.07
N ILE A 41 -4.35 -6.61 0.24
CA ILE A 41 -5.42 -6.94 1.17
C ILE A 41 -5.54 -5.82 2.17
N ILE A 42 -6.76 -5.31 2.30
CA ILE A 42 -7.12 -4.35 3.33
C ILE A 42 -7.85 -5.13 4.41
N VAL A 43 -7.42 -5.01 5.66
CA VAL A 43 -8.07 -5.60 6.82
C VAL A 43 -8.55 -4.49 7.73
N THR A 44 -9.79 -4.57 8.18
CA THR A 44 -10.40 -3.63 9.13
C THR A 44 -11.05 -4.34 10.30
N GLY A 45 -11.45 -3.58 11.31
CA GLY A 45 -12.09 -4.11 12.51
C GLY A 45 -11.09 -4.42 13.62
N LYS A 46 -11.57 -5.06 14.68
CA LYS A 46 -10.77 -5.39 15.88
C LYS A 46 -11.17 -6.76 16.42
N GLY A 47 -10.21 -7.48 16.99
CA GLY A 47 -10.33 -8.76 17.65
C GLY A 47 -10.92 -9.82 16.74
N ALA A 48 -11.99 -10.47 17.20
CA ALA A 48 -12.67 -11.51 16.43
C ALA A 48 -13.53 -10.97 15.26
N ALA A 49 -13.65 -9.65 15.09
CA ALA A 49 -14.48 -9.00 14.08
C ALA A 49 -13.66 -8.41 12.91
N LEU A 50 -12.51 -9.01 12.59
CA LEU A 50 -11.73 -8.59 11.42
C LEU A 50 -12.46 -8.92 10.12
N GLU A 51 -12.47 -7.95 9.21
CA GLU A 51 -12.98 -8.08 7.85
C GLU A 51 -11.85 -7.82 6.87
N SER A 52 -11.77 -8.62 5.80
CA SER A 52 -10.71 -8.54 4.79
C SER A 52 -11.28 -8.25 3.41
N PHE A 53 -10.66 -7.34 2.69
CA PHE A 53 -11.00 -6.96 1.33
C PHE A 53 -9.81 -7.24 0.42
N VAL A 54 -10.01 -8.04 -0.62
CA VAL A 54 -8.95 -8.49 -1.52
C VAL A 54 -8.96 -7.65 -2.80
N LEU A 55 -7.84 -7.00 -3.09
CA LEU A 55 -7.57 -6.30 -4.34
C LEU A 55 -6.86 -7.27 -5.29
N VAL A 56 -7.64 -7.95 -6.12
CA VAL A 56 -7.16 -9.04 -6.99
C VAL A 56 -6.22 -8.50 -8.06
N GLY A 57 -5.04 -9.12 -8.21
CA GLY A 57 -4.05 -8.70 -9.20
C GLY A 57 -3.29 -7.41 -8.85
N ALA A 58 -3.60 -6.81 -7.70
CA ALA A 58 -2.94 -5.62 -7.17
C ALA A 58 -1.77 -5.98 -6.23
N GLY A 59 -1.07 -7.09 -6.46
CA GLY A 59 0.18 -7.42 -5.74
C GLY A 59 1.39 -6.72 -6.35
N ALA A 60 2.40 -6.43 -5.54
CA ALA A 60 3.61 -5.73 -5.99
C ALA A 60 4.32 -6.48 -7.13
N ASP A 61 4.51 -7.80 -6.96
CA ASP A 61 5.16 -8.63 -7.99
C ASP A 61 4.26 -8.87 -9.19
N ALA A 62 2.96 -9.09 -8.96
CA ALA A 62 1.99 -9.24 -10.05
C ALA A 62 2.01 -8.04 -11.00
N LEU A 63 2.00 -6.83 -10.44
CA LEU A 63 2.11 -5.59 -11.21
C LEU A 63 3.50 -5.42 -11.84
N ALA A 64 4.58 -5.59 -11.08
CA ALA A 64 5.94 -5.46 -11.59
C ALA A 64 6.25 -6.43 -12.74
N ARG A 65 5.72 -7.66 -12.72
CA ARG A 65 5.86 -8.63 -13.81
C ARG A 65 5.21 -8.15 -15.11
N ARG A 66 4.11 -7.40 -15.06
CA ARG A 66 3.48 -6.78 -16.24
C ARG A 66 4.40 -5.72 -16.87
N TRP A 67 5.29 -5.15 -16.07
CA TRP A 67 6.34 -4.22 -16.48
C TRP A 67 7.67 -4.93 -16.78
N ARG A 68 7.64 -6.26 -16.91
CA ARG A 68 8.79 -7.14 -17.16
C ARG A 68 9.87 -7.07 -16.08
N GLY A 69 9.45 -6.91 -14.82
CA GLY A 69 10.33 -6.84 -13.65
C GLY A 69 11.09 -5.51 -13.55
N GLY A 70 10.71 -4.51 -14.34
CA GLY A 70 11.34 -3.20 -14.37
C GLY A 70 10.33 -2.07 -14.11
N TRP A 71 10.70 -0.88 -14.59
CA TRP A 71 9.91 0.33 -14.47
C TRP A 71 8.74 0.36 -15.49
N PRO A 72 7.55 0.86 -15.13
CA PRO A 72 6.46 1.03 -16.09
C PRO A 72 6.74 2.13 -17.11
N ASP A 73 6.13 2.00 -18.29
CA ASP A 73 5.89 3.12 -19.19
C ASP A 73 4.52 3.76 -18.88
N ALA A 74 4.24 4.92 -19.47
CA ALA A 74 3.02 5.69 -19.17
C ALA A 74 1.74 4.88 -19.37
N GLY A 75 1.59 4.20 -20.51
CA GLY A 75 0.39 3.42 -20.80
C GLY A 75 0.24 2.21 -19.87
N ARG A 76 1.34 1.57 -19.47
CA ARG A 76 1.30 0.48 -18.48
C ARG A 76 0.96 0.96 -17.08
N MET A 77 1.37 2.17 -16.71
CA MET A 77 0.99 2.80 -15.45
C MET A 77 -0.50 3.14 -15.46
N GLU A 78 -1.00 3.80 -16.51
CA GLU A 78 -2.42 4.13 -16.67
C GLU A 78 -3.32 2.89 -16.58
N GLN A 79 -2.94 1.79 -17.26
CA GLN A 79 -3.70 0.54 -17.16
C GLN A 79 -3.65 -0.05 -15.73
N ALA A 80 -2.50 0.04 -15.05
CA ALA A 80 -2.39 -0.47 -13.69
C ALA A 80 -3.23 0.36 -12.70
N ILE A 81 -3.30 1.68 -12.88
CA ILE A 81 -4.20 2.57 -12.12
C ILE A 81 -5.64 2.11 -12.30
N ALA A 82 -6.10 1.96 -13.56
CA ALA A 82 -7.47 1.55 -13.85
C ALA A 82 -7.83 0.20 -13.21
N ASP A 83 -6.94 -0.79 -13.29
CA ASP A 83 -7.19 -2.12 -12.73
C ASP A 83 -7.28 -2.11 -11.19
N VAL A 84 -6.43 -1.31 -10.53
CA VAL A 84 -6.44 -1.15 -9.07
C VAL A 84 -7.68 -0.38 -8.63
N GLU A 85 -8.04 0.69 -9.34
CA GLU A 85 -9.26 1.47 -9.11
C GLU A 85 -10.51 0.57 -9.23
N ASP A 86 -10.63 -0.19 -10.31
CA ASP A 86 -11.74 -1.13 -10.52
C ASP A 86 -11.82 -2.16 -9.38
N SER A 87 -10.68 -2.67 -8.91
CA SER A 87 -10.62 -3.62 -7.79
C SER A 87 -11.11 -2.99 -6.47
N ILE A 88 -10.74 -1.75 -6.20
CA ILE A 88 -11.21 -1.00 -5.02
C ILE A 88 -12.72 -0.73 -5.15
N MET A 89 -13.19 -0.32 -6.32
CA MET A 89 -14.59 0.02 -6.57
C MET A 89 -15.51 -1.20 -6.56
N ALA A 90 -15.01 -2.39 -6.90
CA ALA A 90 -15.73 -3.65 -6.81
C ALA A 90 -15.95 -4.14 -5.37
N THR A 91 -15.31 -3.51 -4.37
CA THR A 91 -15.45 -3.90 -2.97
C THR A 91 -16.83 -3.48 -2.42
N PRO A 92 -17.72 -4.43 -2.07
CA PRO A 92 -19.15 -4.16 -1.86
C PRO A 92 -19.48 -3.37 -0.59
N ALA A 93 -18.61 -3.41 0.42
CA ALA A 93 -18.67 -2.56 1.61
C ALA A 93 -17.29 -1.93 1.78
N LYS A 94 -17.13 -0.68 1.35
CA LYS A 94 -15.85 0.02 1.52
C LYS A 94 -15.54 0.12 3.02
N PRO A 95 -14.31 -0.19 3.45
CA PRO A 95 -13.91 0.04 4.82
C PRO A 95 -14.13 1.51 5.20
N ALA A 96 -14.42 1.76 6.48
CA ALA A 96 -14.61 3.12 6.97
C ALA A 96 -13.31 3.92 6.73
N GLY A 97 -13.40 4.94 5.89
CA GLY A 97 -12.31 5.85 5.58
C GLY A 97 -12.11 6.95 6.63
N GLY A 98 -11.22 7.88 6.34
CA GLY A 98 -11.09 9.16 7.05
C GLY A 98 -9.96 9.24 8.07
N GLY A 99 -9.28 8.13 8.38
CA GLY A 99 -8.26 8.10 9.43
C GLY A 99 -6.95 7.46 9.02
N ILE A 100 -6.48 6.49 9.79
CA ILE A 100 -5.12 5.97 9.75
C ILE A 100 -5.08 4.60 9.08
N LEU A 101 -4.28 4.50 8.02
CA LEU A 101 -3.95 3.26 7.34
C LEU A 101 -2.58 2.75 7.81
N LEU A 102 -2.54 1.57 8.42
CA LEU A 102 -1.28 0.88 8.66
C LEU A 102 -0.82 0.22 7.36
N TYR A 103 0.47 0.30 7.08
CA TYR A 103 1.09 -0.45 6.02
C TYR A 103 2.02 -1.53 6.58
N HIS A 104 1.85 -2.74 6.04
CA HIS A 104 2.76 -3.86 6.22
C HIS A 104 3.16 -4.43 4.86
N GLY A 105 4.45 -4.35 4.53
CA GLY A 105 5.00 -4.92 3.30
C GLY A 105 6.48 -4.60 3.13
N SER A 106 7.08 -5.17 2.10
CA SER A 106 8.54 -5.12 1.87
C SER A 106 9.09 -3.70 1.67
N CYS A 107 8.29 -2.77 1.13
CA CYS A 107 8.73 -1.41 0.87
C CYS A 107 8.72 -0.46 2.09
N ALA A 108 8.37 -0.93 3.30
CA ALA A 108 8.21 -0.06 4.48
C ALA A 108 9.49 0.75 4.79
N ALA A 109 10.65 0.08 4.79
CA ALA A 109 11.93 0.73 5.02
C ALA A 109 12.30 1.77 3.94
N GLN A 110 11.98 1.48 2.66
CA GLN A 110 12.23 2.42 1.56
C GLN A 110 11.36 3.67 1.69
N MET A 111 10.09 3.51 2.09
CA MET A 111 9.17 4.64 2.30
C MET A 111 9.60 5.50 3.48
N LEU A 112 10.00 4.88 4.59
CA LEU A 112 10.56 5.60 5.73
C LEU A 112 11.82 6.39 5.35
N ALA A 113 12.72 5.80 4.55
CA ALA A 113 13.91 6.50 4.07
C ALA A 113 13.57 7.73 3.21
N MET A 114 12.48 7.68 2.43
CA MET A 114 12.02 8.79 1.60
C MET A 114 11.44 9.96 2.39
N THR A 115 11.04 9.76 3.66
CA THR A 115 10.57 10.86 4.51
C THR A 115 11.68 11.87 4.86
N GLY A 116 12.95 11.48 4.72
CA GLY A 116 14.09 12.29 5.16
C GLY A 116 14.24 12.42 6.68
N LEU A 117 13.43 11.71 7.45
CA LEU A 117 13.47 11.69 8.91
C LEU A 117 14.68 10.90 9.43
N SER A 118 15.10 11.22 10.66
CA SER A 118 16.12 10.44 11.36
C SER A 118 15.60 9.02 11.67
N THR A 119 16.49 8.05 11.88
CA THR A 119 16.08 6.68 12.21
C THR A 119 15.23 6.60 13.49
N GLU A 120 15.47 7.49 14.46
CA GLU A 120 14.66 7.59 15.68
C GLU A 120 13.25 8.09 15.37
N ASP A 121 13.13 9.13 14.55
CA ASP A 121 11.85 9.72 14.16
C ASP A 121 11.04 8.82 13.21
N GLN A 122 11.70 7.92 12.46
CA GLN A 122 11.05 6.97 11.55
C GLN A 122 10.14 5.98 12.28
N GLN A 123 10.39 5.68 13.56
CA GLN A 123 9.59 4.69 14.31
C GLN A 123 8.16 5.14 14.57
N THR A 124 7.90 6.44 14.52
CA THR A 124 6.58 7.05 14.75
C THR A 124 6.12 7.90 13.56
N ALA A 125 6.76 7.74 12.41
CA ALA A 125 6.52 8.57 11.25
C ALA A 125 5.09 8.38 10.71
N ALA A 126 4.30 9.44 10.83
CA ALA A 126 3.03 9.62 10.13
C ALA A 126 3.30 10.24 8.77
N ILE A 127 2.96 9.52 7.70
CA ILE A 127 3.11 9.97 6.32
C ILE A 127 1.73 10.45 5.84
N PRO A 128 1.50 11.76 5.67
CA PRO A 128 0.25 12.27 5.14
C PRO A 128 -0.01 11.79 3.72
N ARG A 129 -1.28 11.67 3.34
CA ARG A 129 -1.70 11.33 1.98
C ARG A 129 -1.03 12.23 0.94
N GLU A 130 -0.85 13.51 1.23
CA GLU A 130 -0.23 14.49 0.34
C GLU A 130 1.22 14.11 0.00
N HIS A 131 1.97 13.50 0.93
CA HIS A 131 3.32 13.00 0.61
C HIS A 131 3.28 11.80 -0.33
N ILE A 132 2.31 10.89 -0.16
CA ILE A 132 2.11 9.77 -1.09
C ILE A 132 1.74 10.28 -2.48
N GLU A 133 0.89 11.30 -2.58
CA GLU A 133 0.53 11.95 -3.84
C GLU A 133 1.73 12.65 -4.50
N LEU A 134 2.59 13.31 -3.71
CA LEU A 134 3.82 13.93 -4.21
C LEU A 134 4.79 12.90 -4.77
N TRP A 135 5.05 11.81 -4.04
CA TRP A 135 5.91 10.72 -4.52
C TRP A 135 5.35 10.05 -5.76
N PHE A 136 4.03 9.92 -5.86
CA PHE A 136 3.37 9.42 -7.06
C PHE A 136 3.52 10.40 -8.24
N GLY A 137 3.46 11.71 -7.98
CA GLY A 137 3.77 12.75 -8.97
C GLY A 137 5.21 12.65 -9.49
N ASP A 138 6.18 12.41 -8.60
CA ASP A 138 7.57 12.15 -9.00
C ASP A 138 7.68 10.86 -9.83
N LEU A 139 6.93 9.82 -9.48
CA LEU A 139 6.89 8.57 -10.24
C LEU A 139 6.36 8.82 -11.66
N ALA A 140 5.26 9.57 -11.80
CA ALA A 140 4.72 9.96 -13.10
C ALA A 140 5.74 10.77 -13.92
N ALA A 141 6.37 11.78 -13.32
CA ALA A 141 7.41 12.57 -13.98
C ALA A 141 8.62 11.73 -14.40
N ALA A 142 9.03 10.74 -13.58
CA ALA A 142 10.11 9.82 -13.91
C ALA A 142 9.76 8.91 -15.10
N ILE A 143 8.51 8.45 -15.18
CA ILE A 143 7.98 7.67 -16.31
C ILE A 143 7.99 8.50 -17.61
N GLU A 144 7.71 9.80 -17.52
CA GLU A 144 7.79 10.74 -18.65
C GLU A 144 9.23 11.13 -19.02
N GLY A 145 10.24 10.70 -18.26
CA GLY A 145 11.66 10.89 -18.58
C GLY A 145 12.39 11.92 -17.72
N SER A 146 11.79 12.43 -16.64
CA SER A 146 12.46 13.31 -15.68
C SER A 146 13.58 12.57 -14.92
N VAL A 147 14.83 12.93 -15.21
CA VAL A 147 16.01 12.37 -14.52
C VAL A 147 16.05 12.76 -13.05
N THR A 148 15.62 13.98 -12.71
CA THR A 148 15.62 14.47 -11.32
C THR A 148 14.63 13.68 -10.48
N ALA A 149 13.39 13.51 -10.97
CA ALA A 149 12.38 12.73 -10.25
C ALA A 149 12.81 11.27 -10.11
N ARG A 150 13.38 10.69 -11.17
CA ARG A 150 13.89 9.31 -11.16
C ARG A 150 14.99 9.07 -10.12
N ARG A 151 15.86 10.04 -9.87
CA ARG A 151 16.91 9.93 -8.82
C ARG A 151 16.36 9.99 -7.40
N GLY A 152 15.18 10.58 -7.21
CA GLY A 152 14.52 10.68 -5.91
C GLY A 152 13.75 9.41 -5.51
N LEU A 153 13.60 8.46 -6.44
CA LEU A 153 12.81 7.25 -6.25
C LEU A 153 13.67 5.98 -6.24
N PRO A 154 13.31 4.95 -5.47
CA PRO A 154 13.86 3.61 -5.66
C PRO A 154 13.58 3.11 -7.09
N GLU A 155 14.63 2.66 -7.81
CA GLU A 155 14.50 2.12 -9.18
C GLU A 155 14.01 0.65 -9.19
N ASP A 156 12.89 0.40 -8.54
CA ASP A 156 12.30 -0.92 -8.38
C ASP A 156 10.83 -0.93 -8.80
N GLY A 157 10.47 -1.89 -9.66
CA GLY A 157 9.08 -2.09 -10.08
C GLY A 157 8.16 -2.46 -8.92
N GLN A 158 8.63 -3.19 -7.91
CA GLN A 158 7.81 -3.51 -6.74
C GLN A 158 7.50 -2.25 -5.93
N PHE A 159 8.47 -1.33 -5.80
CA PHE A 159 8.24 -0.05 -5.15
C PHE A 159 7.19 0.79 -5.90
N ALA A 160 7.32 0.92 -7.22
CA ALA A 160 6.35 1.66 -8.04
C ALA A 160 4.94 1.04 -7.96
N ALA A 161 4.83 -0.29 -7.96
CA ALA A 161 3.57 -1.00 -7.79
C ALA A 161 2.96 -0.79 -6.39
N THR A 162 3.78 -0.84 -5.34
CA THR A 162 3.35 -0.60 -3.96
C THR A 162 2.85 0.83 -3.79
N LEU A 163 3.60 1.81 -4.29
CA LEU A 163 3.21 3.22 -4.22
C LEU A 163 1.90 3.49 -4.97
N LEU A 164 1.71 2.86 -6.13
CA LEU A 164 0.45 2.89 -6.88
C LEU A 164 -0.72 2.37 -6.01
N VAL A 165 -0.60 1.14 -5.48
CA VAL A 165 -1.68 0.54 -4.68
C VAL A 165 -2.01 1.39 -3.46
N MET A 166 -1.01 1.91 -2.76
CA MET A 166 -1.21 2.81 -1.63
C MET A 166 -1.95 4.08 -2.01
N ARG A 167 -1.51 4.74 -3.09
CA ARG A 167 -2.11 5.97 -3.58
C ARG A 167 -3.59 5.75 -3.88
N GLU A 168 -3.93 4.69 -4.60
CA GLU A 168 -5.33 4.38 -4.92
C GLU A 168 -6.14 4.05 -3.67
N CYS A 169 -5.60 3.27 -2.74
CA CYS A 169 -6.29 2.93 -1.49
C CYS A 169 -6.56 4.18 -0.64
N MET A 170 -5.54 5.01 -0.40
CA MET A 170 -5.68 6.22 0.42
C MET A 170 -6.60 7.25 -0.24
N HIS A 171 -6.57 7.36 -1.56
CA HIS A 171 -7.41 8.29 -2.30
C HIS A 171 -8.89 7.85 -2.33
N HIS A 172 -9.17 6.61 -2.74
CA HIS A 172 -10.55 6.14 -2.94
C HIS A 172 -11.26 5.68 -1.66
N LEU A 173 -10.50 5.40 -0.61
CA LEU A 173 -11.01 5.04 0.72
C LEU A 173 -10.79 6.15 1.75
N ASP A 174 -10.30 7.31 1.32
CA ASP A 174 -10.16 8.53 2.12
C ASP A 174 -9.30 8.40 3.39
N TYR A 175 -8.24 7.58 3.36
CA TYR A 175 -7.27 7.55 4.47
C TYR A 175 -6.33 8.76 4.38
N GLY A 176 -6.28 9.56 5.46
CA GLY A 176 -5.47 10.78 5.51
C GLY A 176 -4.02 10.54 5.89
N THR A 177 -3.73 9.45 6.59
CA THR A 177 -2.40 9.16 7.15
C THR A 177 -2.02 7.71 6.94
N LEU A 178 -0.79 7.48 6.52
CA LEU A 178 -0.15 6.18 6.48
C LEU A 178 0.85 6.05 7.64
N LEU A 179 0.84 4.92 8.32
CA LEU A 179 1.91 4.52 9.25
C LEU A 179 2.53 3.22 8.77
N THR A 180 3.86 3.20 8.66
CA THR A 180 4.57 1.98 8.28
C THR A 180 5.00 1.23 9.52
N MET A 181 4.71 -0.06 9.60
CA MET A 181 5.19 -0.93 10.67
C MET A 181 6.37 -1.77 10.15
N SER A 182 7.44 -1.89 10.94
CA SER A 182 8.64 -2.68 10.62
C SER A 182 8.62 -4.09 11.20
#